data_AF-V4XLH8-F1
#
_entry.id   AF-V4XLH8-F1
#
_cell.length_a   1.000
_cell.length_b   1.000
_cell.length_c   1.000
_cell.angle_alpha   90.00
_cell.angle_beta   90.00
_cell.angle_gamma   90.00
#
_symmetry.space_group_name_H-M   'P 1'
#
loop_
_entity.id
_entity.type
_entity.pdbx_description
1 polymer ?
#
loop_
_entity_poly.entity_id
_entity_poly.type
_entity_poly.pdbx_seq_one_letter_code
_entity_poly.pdbx_strand_id
1 'polypeptide(L)'
;MLAAYVSASALRGVVTSLLIVGVGLLFTSVAVADPLYLAAFLLVITVLFGGLGVIGGLWADDFDYPTVMNQFILRPLVFFGAVFYSLDILPPFWRNVSLLNPMVYIVNGVRYGMIGVTEIDPNASLGVLTGATIAVLLIDLLLKRGYGLTD
;
A
#
# COMPACT_ATOMS: atom_id res chain seq x y z
N MET A 1 20.99 7.38 -5.50
CA MET A 1 19.89 8.07 -4.75
C MET A 1 18.53 7.35 -4.72
N LEU A 2 17.87 7.04 -5.85
CA LEU A 2 16.47 6.57 -5.83
C LEU A 2 16.21 5.31 -4.99
N ALA A 3 17.03 4.27 -5.13
CA ALA A 3 16.94 3.07 -4.30
C ALA A 3 17.12 3.37 -2.79
N ALA A 4 17.89 4.40 -2.45
CA ALA A 4 18.07 4.85 -1.06
C ALA A 4 16.84 5.60 -0.53
N TYR A 5 16.17 6.40 -1.34
CA TYR A 5 14.90 7.04 -0.94
C TYR A 5 13.77 6.03 -0.78
N VAL A 6 13.64 5.10 -1.72
CA VAL A 6 12.66 4.02 -1.63
C VAL A 6 12.96 3.11 -0.44
N SER A 7 14.22 2.72 -0.21
CA SER A 7 14.56 1.86 0.94
C SER A 7 14.40 2.59 2.28
N ALA A 8 14.75 3.88 2.38
CA ALA A 8 14.56 4.67 3.59
C ALA A 8 13.07 4.85 3.93
N SER A 9 12.25 5.16 2.92
CA SER A 9 10.79 5.29 3.10
C SER A 9 10.13 3.94 3.43
N ALA A 10 10.54 2.86 2.75
CA ALA A 10 10.08 1.51 3.03
C ALA A 10 10.46 1.08 4.45
N LEU A 11 11.71 1.31 4.89
CA LEU A 11 12.15 1.01 6.25
C LEU A 11 11.29 1.74 7.30
N ARG A 12 11.04 3.04 7.11
CA ARG A 12 10.15 3.82 7.99
C ARG A 12 8.74 3.23 8.02
N GLY A 13 8.23 2.81 6.86
CA GLY A 13 6.94 2.15 6.74
C GLY A 13 6.89 0.82 7.48
N VAL A 14 7.92 -0.02 7.33
CA VAL A 14 8.04 -1.31 8.02
C VAL A 14 8.05 -1.10 9.53
N VAL A 15 8.90 -0.20 10.04
CA VAL A 15 8.96 0.11 11.48
C VAL A 15 7.60 0.58 11.99
N THR A 16 6.94 1.49 11.27
CA THR A 16 5.62 2.02 11.65
C THR A 16 4.56 0.90 11.66
N SER A 17 4.57 0.02 10.66
CA SER A 17 3.63 -1.10 10.59
C SER A 17 3.84 -2.13 11.71
N LEU A 18 5.10 -2.44 12.05
CA LEU A 18 5.43 -3.33 13.16
C LEU A 18 4.99 -2.74 14.51
N LEU A 19 5.14 -1.42 14.69
CA LEU A 19 4.62 -0.74 15.87
C LEU A 19 3.09 -0.81 15.95
N ILE A 20 2.39 -0.59 14.84
CA ILE A 20 0.92 -0.71 14.78
C ILE A 20 0.47 -2.13 15.11
N VAL A 21 1.12 -3.15 14.54
CA VAL A 21 0.82 -4.56 14.86
C VAL A 21 1.12 -4.85 16.34
N GLY A 22 2.27 -4.41 16.84
CA GLY A 22 2.65 -4.60 18.25
C GLY A 22 1.66 -3.97 19.22
N VAL A 23 1.24 -2.72 18.98
CA VAL A 23 0.18 -2.07 19.75
C VAL A 23 -1.14 -2.84 19.62
N GLY A 24 -1.52 -3.26 18.41
CA GLY A 24 -2.72 -4.06 18.18
C GLY A 24 -2.74 -5.35 18.99
N LEU A 25 -1.61 -6.06 19.08
CA LEU A 25 -1.48 -7.31 19.86
C LEU A 25 -1.50 -7.08 21.38
N LEU A 26 -1.09 -5.90 21.85
CA LEU A 26 -1.19 -5.55 23.27
C LEU A 26 -2.64 -5.27 23.70
N PHE A 27 -3.43 -4.66 22.81
CA PHE A 27 -4.80 -4.24 23.12
C PHE A 27 -5.89 -5.20 22.62
N THR A 28 -5.55 -6.20 21.80
CA THR A 28 -6.50 -7.18 21.28
C THR A 28 -6.04 -8.61 21.60
N SER A 29 -6.99 -9.51 21.83
CA SER A 29 -6.72 -10.94 22.04
C SER A 29 -6.55 -11.72 20.71
N VAL A 30 -6.41 -11.01 19.60
CA VAL A 30 -6.40 -11.60 18.26
C VAL A 30 -4.98 -12.05 17.95
N ALA A 31 -4.77 -13.36 17.88
CA ALA A 31 -3.50 -13.91 17.41
C ALA A 31 -3.33 -13.64 15.91
N VAL A 32 -2.09 -13.35 15.49
CA VAL A 32 -1.75 -13.22 14.07
C VAL A 32 -1.98 -14.58 13.39
N ALA A 33 -2.98 -14.64 12.50
CA ALA A 33 -3.36 -15.88 11.83
C ALA A 33 -2.24 -16.40 10.89
N ASP A 34 -1.72 -15.53 10.02
CA ASP A 34 -0.74 -15.88 9.00
C ASP A 34 0.42 -14.86 8.96
N PRO A 35 1.43 -15.01 9.85
CA PRO A 35 2.53 -14.05 9.98
C PRO A 35 3.36 -13.87 8.70
N LEU A 36 3.51 -14.92 7.89
CA LEU A 36 4.25 -14.88 6.64
C LEU A 36 3.55 -14.02 5.58
N TYR A 37 2.24 -14.17 5.43
CA TYR A 37 1.46 -13.32 4.54
C TYR A 37 1.46 -11.88 5.04
N LEU A 38 1.27 -11.66 6.35
CA LEU A 38 1.33 -10.33 6.92
C LEU A 38 2.68 -9.65 6.61
N ALA A 39 3.80 -10.34 6.84
CA ALA A 39 5.13 -9.81 6.53
C ALA A 39 5.31 -9.51 5.04
N ALA A 40 4.85 -10.41 4.15
CA ALA A 40 4.93 -10.22 2.71
C ALA A 40 4.13 -9.00 2.24
N PHE A 41 2.88 -8.87 2.69
CA PHE A 41 2.04 -7.70 2.38
C PHE A 41 2.65 -6.41 2.92
N LEU A 42 3.09 -6.38 4.17
CA LEU A 42 3.72 -5.19 4.76
C LEU A 42 4.96 -4.74 3.96
N LEU A 43 5.80 -5.68 3.51
CA LEU A 43 6.95 -5.35 2.68
C LEU A 43 6.50 -4.76 1.34
N VAL A 44 5.59 -5.42 0.62
CA VAL A 44 5.12 -4.96 -0.70
C VAL A 44 4.44 -3.59 -0.60
N ILE A 45 3.60 -3.37 0.43
CA ILE A 45 2.89 -2.11 0.67
C ILE A 45 3.90 -0.98 0.94
N THR A 46 4.87 -1.22 1.82
CA THR A 46 5.83 -0.18 2.21
C THR A 46 6.74 0.23 1.05
N VAL A 47 7.13 -0.72 0.19
CA VAL A 47 7.87 -0.41 -1.03
C VAL A 47 7.00 0.30 -2.07
N LEU A 48 5.75 -0.15 -2.27
CA LEU A 48 4.79 0.47 -3.20
C LEU A 48 4.59 1.95 -2.89
N PHE A 49 4.21 2.25 -1.64
CA PHE A 49 3.97 3.62 -1.20
C PHE A 49 5.25 4.44 -1.04
N GLY A 50 6.38 3.79 -0.75
CA GLY A 50 7.69 4.42 -0.80
C GLY A 50 8.00 4.94 -2.20
N GLY A 51 7.83 4.11 -3.23
CA GLY A 51 8.00 4.50 -4.64
C GLY A 51 7.00 5.57 -5.07
N LEU A 52 5.70 5.41 -4.78
CA LEU A 52 4.69 6.43 -5.08
C LEU A 52 5.01 7.77 -4.40
N GLY A 53 5.54 7.74 -3.17
CA GLY A 53 5.99 8.92 -2.46
C GLY A 53 7.19 9.62 -3.13
N VAL A 54 8.12 8.85 -3.72
CA VAL A 54 9.23 9.40 -4.51
C VAL A 54 8.71 10.07 -5.77
N ILE A 55 7.83 9.41 -6.54
CA ILE A 55 7.19 10.01 -7.74
C ILE A 55 6.45 11.30 -7.36
N GLY A 56 5.62 11.25 -6.32
CA GLY A 56 4.86 12.41 -5.86
C GLY A 56 5.74 13.55 -5.36
N GLY A 57 6.88 13.24 -4.72
CA GLY A 57 7.85 14.23 -4.29
C GLY A 57 8.64 14.87 -5.43
N LEU A 58 8.93 14.12 -6.50
CA LEU A 58 9.55 14.64 -7.71
C LEU A 58 8.60 15.55 -8.52
N TRP A 59 7.30 15.31 -8.43
CA TRP A 59 6.27 16.09 -9.11
C TRP A 59 5.70 17.24 -8.25
N ALA A 60 6.13 17.35 -6.99
CA ALA A 60 5.66 18.41 -6.11
C ALA A 60 6.30 19.75 -6.50
N ASP A 61 5.47 20.70 -6.94
CA ASP A 61 5.91 22.06 -7.27
C ASP A 61 6.06 22.94 -6.02
N ASP A 62 5.31 22.64 -4.95
CA ASP A 62 5.26 23.42 -3.71
C ASP A 62 5.19 22.53 -2.46
N PHE A 63 5.52 23.09 -1.29
CA PHE A 63 5.52 22.38 0.00
C PHE A 63 4.13 21.89 0.45
N ASP A 64 3.06 22.47 -0.07
CA ASP A 64 1.67 22.07 0.26
C ASP A 64 1.20 20.85 -0.55
N TYR A 65 1.93 20.50 -1.62
CA TYR A 65 1.56 19.45 -2.56
C TYR A 65 1.32 18.07 -1.91
N PRO A 66 2.16 17.60 -0.96
CA PRO A 66 1.90 16.32 -0.28
C PRO A 66 0.58 16.29 0.50
N THR A 67 0.18 17.43 1.07
CA THR A 67 -1.09 17.54 1.79
C THR A 67 -2.27 17.41 0.83
N VAL A 68 -2.19 18.06 -0.33
CA VAL A 68 -3.20 17.97 -1.40
C VAL A 68 -3.31 16.51 -1.89
N MET A 69 -2.18 15.88 -2.21
CA MET A 69 -2.12 14.46 -2.62
C MET A 69 -2.82 13.55 -1.60
N ASN A 70 -2.55 13.76 -0.30
CA ASN A 70 -3.17 12.96 0.75
C ASN A 70 -4.69 13.16 0.80
N GLN A 71 -5.17 14.41 0.80
CA GLN A 71 -6.59 14.69 0.95
C GLN A 71 -7.44 14.30 -0.27
N PHE A 72 -6.92 14.53 -1.47
CA PHE A 72 -7.69 14.35 -2.71
C PHE A 72 -7.49 13.00 -3.39
N ILE A 73 -6.40 12.29 -3.10
CA ILE A 73 -6.10 11.00 -3.75
C ILE A 73 -6.11 9.86 -2.72
N LEU A 74 -5.26 9.93 -1.69
CA LEU A 74 -5.17 8.84 -0.72
C LEU A 74 -6.44 8.66 0.09
N ARG A 75 -7.02 9.75 0.59
CA ARG A 75 -8.21 9.68 1.44
C ARG A 75 -9.39 9.02 0.72
N PRO A 76 -9.79 9.45 -0.50
CA PRO A 76 -10.84 8.76 -1.24
C PRO A 76 -10.49 7.31 -1.55
N LEU A 77 -9.26 7.01 -1.96
CA LEU A 77 -8.83 5.63 -2.23
C LEU A 77 -9.00 4.72 -1.01
N VAL A 78 -8.65 5.18 0.18
CA VAL A 78 -8.81 4.41 1.42
C VAL A 78 -10.29 4.18 1.73
N PHE A 79 -11.14 5.21 1.56
CA PHE A 79 -12.58 5.07 1.80
C PHE A 79 -13.25 4.10 0.83
N PHE A 80 -12.85 4.07 -0.44
CA PHE A 80 -13.29 3.09 -1.44
C PHE A 80 -12.47 1.79 -1.45
N GLY A 81 -11.66 1.55 -0.41
CA GLY A 81 -10.71 0.45 -0.32
C GLY A 81 -11.21 -0.77 0.44
N ALA A 82 -12.52 -0.90 0.69
CA ALA A 82 -13.10 -1.97 1.51
C ALA A 82 -12.54 -2.05 2.96
N VAL A 83 -12.03 -0.92 3.49
CA VAL A 83 -11.61 -0.79 4.90
C VAL A 83 -12.83 -0.82 5.82
N PHE A 84 -13.89 -0.10 5.46
CA PHE A 84 -15.07 0.15 6.29
C PHE A 84 -16.28 -0.71 5.90
N TYR A 85 -16.19 -1.48 4.82
CA TYR A 85 -17.25 -2.31 4.28
C TYR A 85 -16.67 -3.59 3.68
N SER A 86 -17.50 -4.62 3.54
CA SER A 86 -17.15 -5.85 2.82
C SER A 86 -17.51 -5.75 1.34
N LEU A 87 -16.76 -6.39 0.44
CA LEU A 87 -17.08 -6.39 -1.00
C LEU A 87 -18.38 -7.12 -1.33
N ASP A 88 -18.84 -8.01 -0.44
CA ASP A 88 -20.03 -8.85 -0.68
C ASP A 88 -21.35 -8.09 -0.50
N ILE A 89 -21.33 -6.95 0.22
CA ILE A 89 -22.53 -6.12 0.39
C ILE A 89 -22.78 -5.18 -0.79
N LEU A 90 -21.82 -5.03 -1.69
CA LEU A 90 -21.92 -4.07 -2.80
C LEU A 90 -22.67 -4.67 -4.00
N PRO A 91 -23.54 -3.88 -4.67
CA PRO A 91 -24.09 -4.25 -5.96
C PRO A 91 -22.98 -4.55 -6.99
N PRO A 92 -23.22 -5.39 -8.00
CA PRO A 92 -22.19 -5.86 -8.93
C PRO A 92 -21.35 -4.76 -9.57
N PHE A 93 -21.98 -3.63 -9.92
CA PHE A 93 -21.28 -2.47 -10.47
C PHE A 93 -20.24 -1.89 -9.50
N TRP A 94 -20.64 -1.61 -8.25
CA TRP A 94 -19.77 -1.01 -7.23
C TRP A 94 -18.69 -1.97 -6.73
N ARG A 95 -18.98 -3.28 -6.73
CA ARG A 95 -17.97 -4.31 -6.47
C ARG A 95 -16.84 -4.23 -7.50
N ASN A 96 -17.18 -4.21 -8.79
CA ASN A 96 -16.18 -4.15 -9.86
C ASN A 96 -15.38 -2.84 -9.83
N VAL A 97 -16.02 -1.71 -9.54
CA VAL A 97 -15.32 -0.42 -9.36
C VAL A 97 -14.35 -0.48 -8.18
N SER A 98 -14.75 -1.07 -7.06
CA SER A 98 -13.87 -1.23 -5.89
C SER A 98 -12.67 -2.13 -6.20
N LEU A 99 -12.85 -3.19 -6.98
CA LEU A 99 -11.75 -4.09 -7.37
C LEU A 99 -10.67 -3.41 -8.23
N LEU A 100 -10.95 -2.26 -8.86
CA LEU A 100 -9.91 -1.47 -9.55
C LEU A 100 -8.99 -0.74 -8.57
N ASN A 101 -9.39 -0.59 -7.32
CA ASN A 101 -8.65 0.15 -6.31
C ASN A 101 -7.60 -0.76 -5.63
N PRO A 102 -6.30 -0.41 -5.68
CA PRO A 102 -5.26 -1.20 -5.02
C PRO A 102 -5.47 -1.33 -3.50
N MET A 103 -6.18 -0.38 -2.87
CA MET A 103 -6.47 -0.43 -1.43
C MET A 103 -7.28 -1.67 -1.04
N VAL A 104 -8.14 -2.19 -1.93
CA VAL A 104 -8.93 -3.39 -1.66
C VAL A 104 -8.04 -4.61 -1.44
N TYR A 105 -7.02 -4.79 -2.28
CA TYR A 105 -6.07 -5.90 -2.16
C TYR A 105 -5.19 -5.77 -0.92
N ILE A 106 -4.82 -4.54 -0.56
CA ILE A 106 -4.04 -4.24 0.65
C ILE A 106 -4.82 -4.64 1.89
N VAL A 107 -6.06 -4.17 2.00
CA VAL A 107 -6.92 -4.44 3.16
C VAL A 107 -7.22 -5.92 3.26
N ASN A 108 -7.56 -6.57 2.14
CA ASN A 108 -7.81 -7.99 2.11
C ASN A 108 -6.59 -8.81 2.56
N GLY A 109 -5.39 -8.48 2.06
CA GLY A 109 -4.16 -9.17 2.44
C GLY A 109 -3.76 -9.00 3.91
N VAL A 110 -3.85 -7.77 4.43
CA VAL A 110 -3.56 -7.50 5.85
C VAL A 110 -4.61 -8.15 6.76
N ARG A 111 -5.89 -8.14 6.36
CA ARG A 111 -6.98 -8.82 7.08
C ARG A 111 -6.74 -10.32 7.13
N TYR A 112 -6.35 -10.93 6.01
CA TYR A 112 -5.97 -12.35 5.98
C TYR A 112 -4.79 -12.64 6.92
N GLY A 113 -3.70 -11.85 6.81
CA GLY A 113 -2.52 -12.02 7.67
C GLY A 113 -2.79 -11.86 9.17
N MET A 114 -3.67 -10.94 9.55
CA MET A 114 -4.02 -10.68 10.95
C MET A 114 -5.05 -11.68 11.49
N ILE A 115 -6.18 -11.87 10.80
CA ILE A 115 -7.37 -12.54 11.34
C ILE A 115 -7.85 -13.75 10.54
N GLY A 116 -7.15 -14.14 9.46
CA GLY A 116 -7.46 -15.31 8.64
C GLY A 116 -8.72 -15.17 7.77
N VAL A 117 -9.28 -13.97 7.67
CA VAL A 117 -10.47 -13.68 6.85
C VAL A 117 -10.05 -13.16 5.49
N THR A 118 -10.63 -13.70 4.42
CA THR A 118 -10.33 -13.30 3.06
C THR A 118 -11.60 -13.22 2.19
N GLU A 119 -11.67 -12.19 1.35
CA GLU A 119 -12.72 -11.97 0.34
C GLU A 119 -12.18 -12.20 -1.09
N ILE A 120 -10.86 -12.11 -1.27
CA ILE A 120 -10.14 -12.30 -2.54
C ILE A 120 -8.96 -13.22 -2.26
N ASP A 121 -8.62 -14.14 -3.16
CA ASP A 121 -7.43 -14.99 -3.00
C ASP A 121 -6.20 -14.15 -2.56
N PRO A 122 -5.60 -14.43 -1.38
CA PRO A 122 -4.43 -13.72 -0.89
C PRO A 122 -3.26 -13.74 -1.88
N ASN A 123 -3.08 -14.82 -2.62
CA ASN A 123 -2.00 -14.92 -3.62
C ASN A 123 -2.26 -14.02 -4.82
N ALA A 124 -3.52 -13.94 -5.28
CA ALA A 124 -3.90 -13.00 -6.33
C ALA A 124 -3.70 -11.55 -5.86
N SER A 125 -4.10 -11.23 -4.63
CA SER A 125 -3.90 -9.91 -4.03
C SER A 125 -2.42 -9.54 -3.95
N LEU A 126 -1.58 -10.46 -3.48
CA LEU A 126 -0.13 -10.26 -3.41
C LEU A 126 0.49 -10.09 -4.79
N GLY A 127 0.05 -10.87 -5.78
CA GLY A 127 0.49 -10.77 -7.17
C GLY A 127 0.16 -9.42 -7.81
N VAL A 128 -1.08 -8.93 -7.63
CA VAL A 128 -1.51 -7.61 -8.12
C VAL A 128 -0.68 -6.50 -7.48
N LEU A 129 -0.51 -6.53 -6.16
CA LEU A 129 0.27 -5.51 -5.46
C LEU A 129 1.76 -5.56 -5.83
N THR A 130 2.34 -6.75 -5.96
CA THR A 130 3.73 -6.91 -6.38
C THR A 130 3.93 -6.40 -7.80
N GLY A 131 3.00 -6.70 -8.71
CA GLY A 131 3.02 -6.18 -10.08
C GLY A 131 2.92 -4.65 -10.10
N ALA A 132 2.04 -4.06 -9.29
CA ALA A 132 1.94 -2.61 -9.14
C ALA A 132 3.24 -2.00 -8.58
N THR A 133 3.86 -2.63 -7.57
CA THR A 133 5.13 -2.20 -7.00
C THR A 133 6.23 -2.21 -8.05
N ILE A 134 6.35 -3.29 -8.83
CA ILE A 134 7.34 -3.37 -9.91
C ILE A 134 7.09 -2.27 -10.94
N ALA A 135 5.84 -2.03 -11.34
CA ALA A 135 5.51 -0.97 -12.28
C ALA A 135 5.92 0.42 -11.76
N VAL A 136 5.64 0.72 -10.48
CA VAL A 136 6.07 1.97 -9.84
C VAL A 136 7.59 2.11 -9.83
N LEU A 137 8.31 1.05 -9.43
CA LEU A 137 9.78 1.07 -9.43
C LEU A 137 10.36 1.24 -10.83
N LEU A 138 9.73 0.67 -11.86
CA LEU A 138 10.14 0.89 -13.25
C LEU A 138 9.92 2.35 -13.68
N ILE A 139 8.79 2.95 -13.31
CA ILE A 139 8.52 4.38 -13.58
C ILE A 139 9.57 5.24 -12.89
N ASP A 140 9.88 4.98 -11.62
CA ASP A 140 10.92 5.65 -10.87
C ASP A 140 12.30 5.57 -11.57
N LEU A 141 12.65 4.40 -12.11
CA LEU A 141 13.89 4.21 -12.87
C LEU A 141 13.90 4.99 -14.19
N LEU A 142 12.76 5.09 -14.87
CA LEU A 142 12.61 5.90 -16.08
C LEU A 142 12.71 7.39 -15.78
N LEU A 143 12.10 7.85 -14.68
CA LEU A 143 12.19 9.22 -14.21
C LEU A 143 13.63 9.60 -13.83
N LYS A 144 14.41 8.68 -13.24
CA LYS A 144 15.87 8.90 -13.02
C LYS A 144 16.58 9.28 -14.33
N ARG A 145 16.26 8.62 -15.44
CA ARG A 145 16.88 8.89 -16.75
C ARG A 145 16.42 10.20 -17.38
N GLY A 146 15.16 10.60 -17.17
CA GLY A 146 14.56 11.78 -17.81
C GLY A 146 14.77 13.10 -17.04
N TYR A 147 14.75 13.06 -15.70
CA TYR A 147 14.84 14.27 -14.86
C TYR A 147 16.27 14.68 -14.49
N GLY A 148 17.29 13.96 -14.99
CA GLY A 148 18.68 14.31 -14.70
C GLY A 148 19.00 14.26 -13.20
N LEU A 149 18.48 13.24 -12.49
CA LEU A 149 18.91 12.95 -11.13
C LEU A 149 20.36 12.44 -11.18
N THR A 150 21.30 13.39 -11.24
CA THR A 150 22.75 13.17 -11.14
C THR A 150 23.05 12.44 -9.82
N ASP A 151 23.97 11.48 -9.87
CA ASP A 151 24.15 10.41 -8.89
C ASP A 151 24.24 10.81 -7.41
#